data_AF-A0A358XY18-F1
#
_entry.id   AF-A0A358XY18-F1
#
_cell.length_a   1.000
_cell.length_b   1.000
_cell.length_c   1.000
_cell.angle_alpha   90.00
_cell.angle_beta   90.00
_cell.angle_gamma   90.00
#
_symmetry.space_group_name_H-M   'P 1'
#
loop_
_entity.id
_entity.type
_entity.pdbx_description
1 polymer ?
#
loop_
_entity_poly.entity_id
_entity_poly.type
_entity_poly.pdbx_seq_one_letter_code
_entity_poly.pdbx_strand_id
1 'polypeptide(L)'
;SGNSAMRLTTARYYTPSGVSIQATGITPDIEVALARIEKIEDGITREENLRGALDNGEKLDKGNTKQNDEDKSVKPSETDQSKIDYQLARALDLIRGVSIFNNEAVKP
;
A
#
# COMPACT_ATOMS: atom_id res chain seq x y z
N SER A 1 21.97 0.04 -58.53
CA SER A 1 22.22 -0.28 -57.11
C SER A 1 22.58 0.99 -56.37
N GLY A 2 21.77 1.46 -55.41
CA GLY A 2 22.07 2.75 -54.78
C GLY A 2 21.25 3.17 -53.55
N ASN A 3 20.54 2.27 -52.89
CA ASN A 3 19.69 2.65 -51.75
C ASN A 3 20.24 2.06 -50.45
N SER A 4 21.31 2.64 -49.91
CA SER A 4 21.77 2.36 -48.55
C SER A 4 21.66 3.62 -47.70
N ALA A 5 21.07 3.48 -46.52
CA ALA A 5 20.92 4.53 -45.53
C ALA A 5 21.54 4.07 -44.20
N MET A 6 22.13 5.02 -43.47
CA MET A 6 22.73 4.79 -42.16
C MET A 6 21.97 5.58 -41.10
N ARG A 7 21.57 4.89 -40.02
CA ARG A 7 21.02 5.56 -38.83
C ARG A 7 22.15 5.87 -37.86
N LEU A 8 22.35 7.14 -37.57
CA LEU A 8 23.36 7.62 -36.62
C LEU A 8 22.70 8.27 -35.41
N THR A 9 23.15 7.91 -34.21
CA THR A 9 22.75 8.61 -32.97
C THR A 9 23.67 9.81 -32.77
N THR A 10 23.13 11.02 -32.85
CA THR A 10 23.91 12.27 -32.83
C THR A 10 23.96 12.96 -31.47
N ALA A 11 23.17 12.51 -30.50
CA ALA A 11 23.06 13.14 -29.19
C ALA A 11 22.80 12.12 -28.08
N ARG A 12 23.07 12.55 -26.83
CA ARG A 12 22.75 11.81 -25.60
C ARG A 12 21.68 12.55 -24.80
N TYR A 13 20.91 11.81 -24.02
CA TYR A 13 19.91 12.35 -23.11
C TYR A 13 20.49 12.48 -21.70
N TYR A 14 20.19 13.61 -21.05
CA TYR A 14 20.65 13.97 -19.71
C TYR A 14 19.50 14.50 -18.85
N THR A 15 19.57 14.27 -17.54
CA THR A 15 18.71 14.95 -16.56
C THR A 15 19.10 16.44 -16.46
N PRO A 16 18.23 17.32 -15.91
CA PRO A 16 18.61 18.71 -15.61
C PRO A 16 19.86 18.83 -14.74
N SER A 17 20.13 17.81 -13.92
CA SER A 17 21.35 17.69 -13.09
C SER A 17 22.59 17.22 -13.86
N GLY A 18 22.49 16.98 -15.17
CA GLY A 18 23.62 16.59 -16.03
C GLY A 18 23.95 15.10 -16.04
N VAL A 19 23.12 14.23 -15.48
CA VAL A 19 23.35 12.77 -15.45
C VAL A 19 22.82 12.13 -16.72
N SER A 20 23.62 11.32 -17.42
CA SER A 20 23.15 10.60 -18.62
C SER A 20 22.24 9.44 -18.24
N ILE A 21 21.10 9.34 -18.91
CA ILE A 21 20.08 8.31 -18.65
C ILE A 21 20.27 7.08 -19.56
N GLN A 22 21.07 7.21 -20.64
CA GLN A 22 21.33 6.09 -21.55
C GLN A 22 22.00 4.93 -20.80
N ALA A 23 21.52 3.71 -21.02
CA ALA A 23 21.95 2.46 -20.37
C ALA A 23 21.67 2.34 -18.85
N THR A 24 21.53 3.44 -18.11
CA THR A 24 21.27 3.41 -16.65
C THR A 24 19.78 3.52 -16.30
N GLY A 25 19.00 4.29 -17.07
CA GLY A 25 17.63 4.63 -16.69
C GLY A 25 17.56 5.69 -15.59
N ILE A 26 16.38 5.82 -14.97
CA ILE A 26 16.14 6.72 -13.85
C ILE A 26 15.88 5.85 -12.62
N THR A 27 16.65 6.07 -11.56
CA THR A 27 16.46 5.39 -10.27
C THR A 27 15.24 5.98 -9.57
N PRO A 28 14.26 5.17 -9.14
CA PRO A 28 13.14 5.65 -8.37
C PRO A 28 13.58 6.04 -6.96
N ASP A 29 12.95 7.07 -6.39
CA ASP A 29 13.21 7.45 -4.99
C ASP A 29 12.58 6.45 -4.00
N ILE A 30 11.48 5.81 -4.40
CA ILE A 30 10.75 4.82 -3.60
C ILE A 30 10.57 3.57 -4.46
N GLU A 31 11.28 2.51 -4.09
CA GLU A 31 11.10 1.19 -4.71
C GLU A 31 9.83 0.54 -4.18
N VAL A 32 8.96 0.10 -5.09
CA VAL A 32 7.74 -0.65 -4.77
C VAL A 32 7.80 -1.99 -5.49
N ALA A 33 7.93 -3.07 -4.71
CA ALA A 33 7.93 -4.42 -5.25
C ALA A 33 6.58 -4.73 -5.90
N LEU A 34 6.60 -5.53 -6.96
CA LEU A 34 5.39 -6.08 -7.55
C LEU A 34 4.79 -7.08 -6.57
N ALA A 35 3.67 -6.71 -5.96
CA ALA A 35 2.91 -7.58 -5.07
C ALA A 35 1.48 -7.75 -5.60
N ARG A 36 0.94 -8.95 -5.46
CA ARG A 36 -0.49 -9.20 -5.65
C ARG A 36 -1.15 -9.15 -4.29
N ILE A 37 -2.18 -8.32 -4.14
CA ILE A 37 -2.97 -8.27 -2.92
C ILE A 37 -3.91 -9.48 -2.94
N GLU A 38 -3.60 -10.48 -2.12
CA GLU A 38 -4.45 -11.65 -1.92
C GLU A 38 -5.15 -11.54 -0.56
N LYS A 39 -6.46 -11.80 -0.55
CA LYS A 39 -7.22 -11.86 0.69
C LYS A 39 -6.95 -13.21 1.33
N ILE A 40 -6.17 -13.21 2.40
CA ILE A 40 -5.97 -14.41 3.22
C ILE A 40 -7.29 -14.69 3.95
N GLU A 41 -7.87 -15.87 3.71
CA GLU A 41 -9.12 -16.30 4.35
C GLU A 41 -8.94 -16.77 5.80
N ASP A 42 -7.70 -17.01 6.21
CA ASP A 42 -7.40 -17.33 7.61
C ASP A 42 -7.75 -16.12 8.48
N GLY A 43 -8.80 -16.31 9.29
CA GLY A 43 -9.34 -15.31 10.18
C GLY A 43 -8.25 -14.74 11.07
N ILE A 44 -8.38 -13.44 11.37
CA ILE A 44 -7.49 -12.68 12.25
C ILE A 44 -7.20 -13.52 13.50
N THR A 45 -5.97 -14.04 13.61
CA THR A 45 -5.54 -14.78 14.78
C THR A 45 -5.34 -13.78 15.91
N ARG A 46 -6.35 -13.69 16.76
CA ARG A 46 -6.30 -12.89 17.97
C ARG A 46 -5.60 -13.66 19.09
N GLU A 47 -4.98 -12.95 20.00
CA GLU A 47 -4.27 -13.55 21.15
C GLU A 47 -5.20 -14.46 21.96
N GLU A 48 -6.48 -14.09 22.09
CA GLU A 48 -7.50 -14.91 22.77
C GLU A 48 -7.72 -16.31 22.16
N ASN A 49 -7.37 -16.50 20.88
CA ASN A 49 -7.56 -17.77 20.17
C ASN A 49 -6.36 -18.70 20.30
N LEU A 50 -5.25 -18.25 20.90
CA LEU A 50 -4.04 -19.06 21.08
C LEU A 50 -4.20 -20.05 22.23
N ARG A 51 -3.64 -21.25 22.07
CA ARG A 51 -3.56 -22.23 23.15
C ARG A 51 -2.72 -21.66 24.31
N GLY A 52 -3.35 -21.42 25.45
CA GLY A 52 -2.70 -20.85 26.63
C GLY A 52 -2.85 -19.33 26.77
N ALA A 53 -3.75 -18.70 26.02
CA ALA A 53 -4.13 -17.31 26.22
C ALA A 53 -4.55 -17.07 27.69
N LEU A 54 -4.07 -15.97 28.28
CA LEU A 54 -4.44 -15.60 29.64
C LEU A 54 -5.88 -15.10 29.64
N ASP A 55 -6.75 -15.79 30.39
CA ASP A 55 -8.13 -15.36 30.57
C ASP A 55 -8.14 -14.10 31.44
N ASN A 56 -8.72 -13.01 30.95
CA ASN A 56 -8.90 -11.79 31.72
C ASN A 56 -10.04 -11.98 32.72
N GLY A 57 -9.80 -12.79 33.75
CA GLY A 57 -10.37 -12.68 35.10
C GLY A 57 -11.89 -12.57 35.31
N GLU A 58 -12.74 -12.62 34.30
CA GLU A 58 -14.17 -12.36 34.43
C GLU A 58 -14.95 -13.63 34.09
N LYS A 59 -15.10 -14.50 35.10
CA LYS A 59 -16.14 -15.53 35.06
C LYS A 59 -17.50 -14.86 35.10
N LEU A 60 -18.13 -14.68 33.95
CA LEU A 60 -19.57 -14.46 33.87
C LEU A 60 -20.20 -15.41 32.84
N ASP A 61 -20.87 -16.39 33.45
CA ASP A 61 -22.05 -17.16 33.06
C ASP A 61 -22.56 -17.20 31.61
N LYS A 62 -23.04 -18.40 31.26
CA LYS A 62 -23.63 -18.75 29.97
C LYS A 62 -24.90 -17.92 29.75
N GLY A 63 -24.91 -17.06 28.74
CA GLY A 63 -26.09 -16.26 28.40
C GLY A 63 -26.07 -15.71 26.99
N ASN A 64 -26.70 -16.45 26.09
CA ASN A 64 -27.22 -16.00 24.79
C ASN A 64 -27.67 -14.53 24.81
N THR A 65 -26.98 -13.63 24.10
CA THR A 65 -27.54 -12.33 23.70
C THR A 65 -26.99 -11.95 22.33
N LYS A 66 -27.86 -12.06 21.32
CA LYS A 66 -27.73 -11.33 20.07
C LYS A 66 -27.75 -9.84 20.39
N GLN A 67 -26.71 -9.11 20.03
CA GLN A 67 -26.77 -7.66 19.94
C GLN A 67 -26.33 -7.23 18.55
N ASN A 68 -27.35 -6.81 17.79
CA ASN A 68 -27.20 -5.88 16.69
C ASN A 68 -26.62 -4.59 17.28
N ASP A 69 -25.43 -4.21 16.86
CA ASP A 69 -24.99 -2.82 16.93
C ASP A 69 -24.61 -2.36 15.52
N GLU A 70 -25.58 -1.66 14.94
CA GLU A 70 -25.44 -0.85 13.75
C GLU A 70 -24.58 0.37 14.10
N ASP A 71 -23.26 0.21 14.09
CA ASP A 71 -22.36 1.36 14.00
C ASP A 71 -21.84 1.47 12.57
N LYS A 72 -22.67 2.10 11.71
CA LYS A 72 -22.26 2.58 10.38
C LYS A 72 -21.32 3.78 10.57
N SER A 73 -20.15 3.50 11.14
CA SER A 73 -18.95 4.26 10.82
C SER A 73 -18.83 4.28 9.31
N VAL A 74 -18.67 5.46 8.74
CA VAL A 74 -18.53 5.71 7.31
C VAL A 74 -17.37 4.86 6.82
N LYS A 75 -17.66 3.65 6.33
CA LYS A 75 -16.70 2.84 5.60
C LYS A 75 -16.27 3.70 4.42
N PRO A 76 -14.99 4.12 4.33
CA PRO A 76 -14.46 4.61 3.06
C PRO A 76 -14.82 3.51 2.08
N SER A 77 -15.52 3.85 0.99
CA SER A 77 -15.96 2.88 -0.02
C SER A 77 -14.87 1.81 -0.14
N GLU A 78 -15.17 0.57 0.26
CA GLU A 78 -14.23 -0.54 0.21
C GLU A 78 -14.02 -0.84 -1.27
N THR A 79 -13.27 0.03 -1.94
CA THR A 79 -12.74 -0.22 -3.26
C THR A 79 -11.82 -1.38 -3.04
N ASP A 80 -12.32 -2.56 -3.39
CA ASP A 80 -11.66 -3.83 -3.26
C ASP A 80 -10.21 -3.67 -3.71
N GLN A 81 -9.28 -3.63 -2.74
CA GLN A 81 -7.88 -3.33 -3.03
C GLN A 81 -7.27 -4.40 -3.93
N SER A 82 -7.85 -5.60 -3.99
CA SER A 82 -7.46 -6.64 -4.93
C SER A 82 -7.68 -6.26 -6.40
N LYS A 83 -8.57 -5.30 -6.68
CA LYS A 83 -8.82 -4.73 -8.02
C LYS A 83 -7.93 -3.52 -8.33
N ILE A 84 -7.27 -2.96 -7.31
CA ILE A 84 -6.42 -1.78 -7.45
C ILE A 84 -4.98 -2.27 -7.71
N ASP A 85 -4.29 -1.63 -8.64
CA ASP A 85 -2.85 -1.83 -8.81
C ASP A 85 -2.14 -1.55 -7.47
N TYR A 86 -1.32 -2.49 -7.01
CA TYR A 86 -0.57 -2.37 -5.76
C TYR A 86 0.30 -1.10 -5.73
N GLN A 87 0.87 -0.70 -6.87
CA GLN A 87 1.68 0.52 -6.96
C GLN A 87 0.85 1.78 -6.72
N LEU A 88 -0.38 1.80 -7.23
CA LEU A 88 -1.32 2.90 -7.01
C LEU A 88 -1.79 2.96 -5.57
N ALA A 89 -2.16 1.81 -4.99
CA ALA A 89 -2.56 1.72 -3.58
C ALA A 89 -1.44 2.24 -2.67
N ARG A 90 -0.20 1.80 -2.92
CA ARG A 90 0.98 2.25 -2.15
C ARG A 90 1.22 3.76 -2.26
N ALA A 91 1.07 4.33 -3.46
CA ALA A 91 1.21 5.78 -3.65
C ALA A 91 0.15 6.55 -2.85
N LEU A 92 -1.09 6.07 -2.86
CA LEU A 92 -2.20 6.71 -2.16
C LEU A 92 -2.03 6.65 -0.64
N ASP A 93 -1.55 5.53 -0.11
CA ASP A 93 -1.23 5.35 1.30
C ASP A 93 -0.09 6.27 1.74
N LEU A 94 0.96 6.41 0.92
CA LEU A 94 2.06 7.34 1.20
C LEU A 94 1.58 8.80 1.25
N ILE A 95 0.76 9.24 0.30
CA ILE A 95 0.23 10.60 0.26
C ILE A 95 -0.66 10.86 1.48
N ARG A 96 -1.57 9.94 1.80
CA ARG A 96 -2.44 10.05 2.98
C ARG A 96 -1.62 10.04 4.28
N GLY A 97 -0.65 9.15 4.40
CA GLY A 97 0.25 9.07 5.55
C GLY A 97 1.00 10.39 5.80
N VAL A 98 1.60 10.97 4.75
CA VAL A 98 2.27 12.27 4.84
C VAL A 98 1.30 13.38 5.23
N SER A 99 0.07 13.36 4.71
CA SER A 99 -0.94 14.37 5.06
C SER A 99 -1.36 14.31 6.53
N ILE A 100 -1.50 13.11 7.10
CA ILE A 100 -1.83 12.93 8.53
C ILE A 100 -0.66 13.37 9.39
N PHE A 101 0.57 12.93 9.06
CA PHE A 101 1.78 13.31 9.78
C PHE A 101 1.95 14.83 9.84
N ASN A 102 1.77 15.50 8.69
CA ASN A 102 1.86 16.96 8.62
C ASN A 102 0.73 17.67 9.40
N ASN A 103 -0.46 17.07 9.50
CA ASN A 103 -1.58 17.64 10.23
C ASN A 103 -1.46 17.42 11.76
N GLU A 104 -0.90 16.29 12.20
CA GLU A 104 -0.58 16.06 13.62
C GLU A 104 0.57 16.94 14.09
N ALA A 105 1.60 17.16 13.26
CA ALA A 105 2.70 18.08 13.58
C ALA A 105 2.25 19.55 13.76
N VAL A 106 1.01 19.88 13.37
CA VAL A 106 0.41 21.23 13.51
C VAL A 106 -0.51 21.33 14.74
N LYS A 107 -0.78 20.24 15.47
CA LYS A 107 -1.45 20.33 16.78
C LYS A 107 -0.42 20.56 17.90
N PRO A 108 -0.52 21.67 18.67
CA PRO A 108 0.32 21.90 19.84
C PRO A 108 0.02 20.90 20.98
#